data_AF-A0A8T5N316-F1
#
_entry.id   AF-A0A8T5N316-F1
#
_cell.length_a   1.000
_cell.length_b   1.000
_cell.length_c   1.000
_cell.angle_alpha   90.00
_cell.angle_beta   90.00
_cell.angle_gamma   90.00
#
_symmetry.space_group_name_H-M   'P 1'
#
loop_
_entity.id
_entity.type
_entity.pdbx_description
1 polymer ?
#
loop_
_entity_poly.entity_id
_entity_poly.type
_entity_poly.pdbx_seq_one_letter_code
_entity_poly.pdbx_strand_id
1 'polypeptide(L)'
;KVDMNLPPSALGLATDSGEQGNVNDEHMQPSALPMIYSMILNFLDGNRGGLVLIEGLEYLTSHNTFQSMLAFLQKVNEDVKRTGSRLIVSVNHSAFELKQFSHLETEMSQVV
;
A
#
# COMPACT_ATOMS: atom_id res chain seq x y z
N LYS A 1 -26.13 0.50 -31.49
CA LYS A 1 -25.06 1.50 -31.24
C LYS A 1 -25.30 1.98 -29.81
N VAL A 2 -24.53 1.47 -28.85
CA VAL A 2 -24.73 1.80 -27.43
C VAL A 2 -23.95 3.08 -27.17
N ASP A 3 -24.65 4.18 -26.94
CA ASP A 3 -24.03 5.45 -26.57
C ASP A 3 -23.50 5.34 -25.14
N MET A 4 -22.21 5.00 -25.03
CA MET A 4 -21.47 5.00 -23.77
C MET A 4 -21.10 6.44 -23.41
N ASN A 5 -22.09 7.23 -23.00
CA ASN A 5 -21.83 8.50 -22.32
C ASN A 5 -21.41 8.20 -20.88
N LEU A 6 -20.16 7.78 -20.68
CA LEU A 6 -19.61 7.62 -19.35
C LEU A 6 -19.48 9.02 -18.71
N PRO A 7 -19.95 9.20 -17.47
CA PRO A 7 -19.79 10.46 -16.77
C PRO A 7 -18.30 10.76 -16.58
N PRO A 8 -17.88 12.05 -16.59
CA PRO A 8 -16.49 12.46 -16.36
C PRO A 8 -15.91 11.91 -15.05
N SER A 9 -16.78 11.63 -14.07
CA SER A 9 -16.47 10.97 -12.80
C SER A 9 -15.84 9.59 -12.97
N ALA A 10 -16.17 8.85 -14.04
CA ALA A 10 -15.63 7.53 -14.33
C ALA A 10 -14.15 7.55 -14.75
N LEU A 11 -13.63 8.71 -15.16
CA LEU A 11 -12.21 8.91 -15.51
C LEU A 11 -11.40 9.58 -14.39
N GLY A 12 -12.00 9.88 -13.24
CA GLY A 12 -11.31 10.58 -12.14
C GLY A 12 -10.84 12.00 -12.51
N LEU A 13 -11.38 12.60 -13.58
CA LEU A 13 -10.99 13.92 -14.08
C LEU A 13 -11.92 15.05 -13.62
N ALA A 14 -12.97 14.76 -12.85
CA ALA A 14 -13.82 15.80 -12.28
C ALA A 14 -13.28 16.21 -10.89
N THR A 15 -12.35 17.16 -10.88
CA THR A 15 -12.09 17.96 -9.68
C THR A 15 -13.17 19.03 -9.55
N ASP A 16 -13.72 19.08 -8.34
CA ASP A 16 -14.43 20.19 -7.70
C ASP A 16 -15.90 20.40 -8.07
N SER A 17 -16.80 19.86 -7.23
CA SER A 17 -17.97 20.56 -6.65
C SER A 17 -18.86 19.59 -5.86
N GLY A 18 -18.77 19.66 -4.52
CA GLY A 18 -19.91 19.54 -3.59
C GLY A 18 -20.70 18.23 -3.46
N GLU A 19 -20.52 17.61 -2.28
CA GLU A 19 -21.45 16.70 -1.56
C GLU A 19 -21.54 15.22 -2.01
N GLN A 20 -20.89 14.32 -1.25
CA GLN A 20 -21.52 13.22 -0.50
C GLN A 20 -20.51 12.16 -0.04
N GLY A 21 -20.51 11.90 1.28
CA GLY A 21 -19.75 10.81 1.92
C GLY A 21 -18.41 11.27 2.50
N ASN A 22 -18.33 11.47 3.81
CA ASN A 22 -17.05 11.58 4.52
C ASN A 22 -16.42 10.17 4.61
N VAL A 23 -16.03 9.63 3.47
CA VAL A 23 -14.81 8.84 3.37
C VAL A 23 -13.81 9.85 2.84
N ASN A 24 -12.96 10.41 3.72
CA ASN A 24 -11.78 11.08 3.21
C ASN A 24 -10.99 9.97 2.51
N ASP A 25 -11.15 9.84 1.19
CA ASP A 25 -10.22 9.09 0.36
C ASP A 25 -8.91 9.87 0.41
N GLU A 26 -8.19 9.72 1.53
CA GLU A 26 -6.91 10.32 1.78
C GLU A 26 -5.91 9.63 0.83
N HIS A 27 -5.79 10.19 -0.36
CA HIS A 27 -4.82 9.74 -1.33
C HIS A 27 -3.44 10.28 -0.97
N MET A 28 -2.52 9.36 -0.68
CA MET A 28 -1.11 9.69 -0.53
C MET A 28 -0.34 9.42 -1.82
N GLN A 29 0.65 10.27 -2.09
CA GLN A 29 1.58 10.02 -3.18
C GLN A 29 2.36 8.72 -2.87
N PRO A 30 2.53 7.82 -3.84
CA PRO A 30 3.22 6.54 -3.63
C PRO A 30 4.70 6.71 -3.24
N SER A 31 5.30 7.86 -3.59
CA SER A 31 6.66 8.24 -3.19
C SER A 31 6.77 8.65 -1.71
N ALA A 32 5.64 8.91 -1.04
CA ALA A 32 5.61 9.36 0.35
C ALA A 32 5.61 8.19 1.35
N LEU A 33 6.54 7.24 1.18
CA LEU A 33 6.70 6.07 2.08
C LEU A 33 6.72 6.44 3.57
N PRO A 34 7.37 7.54 4.02
CA PRO A 34 7.33 7.93 5.43
C PRO A 34 5.93 8.26 5.94
N MET A 35 5.09 8.92 5.15
CA MET A 35 3.72 9.25 5.56
C MET A 35 2.84 8.01 5.60
N ILE A 36 2.96 7.13 4.60
CA ILE A 36 2.27 5.84 4.58
C ILE A 36 2.65 5.02 5.83
N TYR A 37 3.94 4.99 6.17
CA TYR A 37 4.43 4.31 7.37
C TYR A 37 3.84 4.91 8.65
N SER A 38 3.84 6.24 8.80
CA SER A 38 3.24 6.90 9.96
C SER A 38 1.75 6.60 10.12
N MET A 39 1.00 6.50 9.02
CA MET A 39 -0.42 6.12 9.07
C MET A 39 -0.61 4.68 9.55
N ILE A 40 0.19 3.75 9.03
CA ILE A 40 0.17 2.35 9.48
C ILE A 40 0.52 2.26 10.97
N LEU A 41 1.56 2.97 11.42
CA LEU A 41 1.94 3.01 12.83
C LEU A 41 0.80 3.49 13.72
N ASN A 42 0.16 4.60 13.36
CA ASN A 42 -0.97 5.13 14.11
C ASN A 42 -2.13 4.13 14.21
N PHE A 43 -2.38 3.39 13.12
CA PHE A 43 -3.35 2.29 13.14
C PHE A 43 -2.93 1.16 14.09
N LEU A 44 -1.67 0.71 14.04
CA LEU A 44 -1.18 -0.40 14.85
C LEU A 44 -1.15 -0.07 16.36
N ASP A 45 -0.76 1.16 16.73
CA ASP A 45 -0.71 1.57 18.15
C ASP A 45 -2.10 1.64 18.78
N GLY A 46 -3.14 1.94 18.00
CA GLY A 46 -4.54 1.97 18.45
C GLY A 46 -5.26 0.61 18.47
N ASN A 47 -4.73 -0.41 17.79
CA ASN A 47 -5.45 -1.66 17.50
C ASN A 47 -4.60 -2.90 17.76
N ARG A 48 -4.84 -3.60 18.88
CA ARG A 48 -4.21 -4.90 19.14
C ARG A 48 -4.79 -5.98 18.22
N GLY A 49 -3.94 -6.67 17.48
CA GLY A 49 -4.35 -7.75 16.57
C GLY A 49 -4.96 -7.26 15.25
N GLY A 50 -4.65 -6.02 14.84
CA GLY A 50 -5.10 -5.46 13.57
C GLY A 50 -4.58 -6.25 12.36
N LEU A 51 -5.21 -6.03 11.20
CA LEU A 51 -4.76 -6.59 9.93
C LEU A 51 -4.44 -5.43 8.98
N VAL A 52 -3.20 -5.38 8.50
CA VAL A 52 -2.75 -4.46 7.46
C VAL A 52 -2.67 -5.24 6.15
N LEU A 53 -3.37 -4.77 5.13
CA LEU A 53 -3.30 -5.31 3.77
C LEU A 53 -2.63 -4.27 2.87
N ILE A 54 -1.54 -4.66 2.21
CA ILE A 54 -0.87 -3.86 1.18
C ILE A 54 -1.11 -4.53 -0.17
N GLU A 55 -1.83 -3.85 -1.05
CA GLU A 55 -2.05 -4.27 -2.44
C GLU A 55 -1.31 -3.32 -3.38
N GLY A 56 -0.90 -3.82 -4.56
CA GLY A 56 -0.30 -2.99 -5.59
C GLY A 56 1.14 -2.58 -5.26
N LEU A 57 1.95 -3.50 -4.71
CA LEU A 57 3.35 -3.23 -4.39
C LEU A 57 4.15 -2.74 -5.62
N GLU A 58 3.73 -3.15 -6.82
CA GLU A 58 4.28 -2.76 -8.11
C GLU A 58 4.19 -1.24 -8.33
N TYR A 59 3.09 -0.64 -7.86
CA TYR A 59 2.87 0.79 -7.95
C TYR A 59 3.83 1.55 -7.03
N LEU A 60 4.04 1.04 -5.81
CA LEU A 60 5.04 1.59 -4.89
C LEU A 60 6.45 1.46 -5.46
N THR A 61 6.83 0.33 -6.06
CA THR A 61 8.16 0.16 -6.67
C THR A 61 8.36 0.89 -7.98
N SER A 62 7.29 1.26 -8.68
CA SER A 62 7.39 2.09 -9.88
C SER A 62 7.73 3.55 -9.53
N HIS A 63 7.40 4.00 -8.30
CA HIS A 63 7.62 5.37 -7.83
C HIS A 63 8.75 5.49 -6.81
N ASN A 64 9.33 4.38 -6.35
CA ASN A 64 10.40 4.33 -5.36
C ASN A 64 11.49 3.36 -5.79
N THR A 65 12.69 3.51 -5.25
CA THR A 65 13.69 2.44 -5.42
C THR A 65 13.25 1.18 -4.69
N PHE A 66 13.58 0.00 -5.25
CA PHE A 66 13.29 -1.29 -4.60
C PHE A 66 13.83 -1.34 -3.16
N GLN A 67 15.03 -0.81 -2.93
CA GLN A 67 15.65 -0.78 -1.60
C GLN A 67 14.86 0.08 -0.60
N SER A 68 14.37 1.25 -1.02
CA SER A 68 13.52 2.10 -0.17
C SER A 68 12.20 1.41 0.16
N MET A 69 11.57 0.75 -0.81
CA MET A 69 10.34 -0.01 -0.60
C MET A 69 10.59 -1.21 0.34
N LEU A 70 11.67 -1.97 0.14
CA LEU A 70 11.99 -3.12 0.97
C LEU A 70 12.24 -2.70 2.43
N ALA A 71 13.01 -1.64 2.65
CA ALA A 71 13.25 -1.08 3.98
C ALA A 71 11.96 -0.58 4.65
N PHE A 72 11.02 -0.05 3.86
CA PHE A 72 9.69 0.32 4.34
C PHE A 72 8.91 -0.92 4.80
N LEU A 73 8.84 -1.97 3.99
CA LEU A 73 8.15 -3.21 4.37
C LEU A 73 8.76 -3.88 5.60
N GLN A 74 10.09 -3.87 5.73
CA GLN A 74 10.80 -4.39 6.90
C GLN A 74 10.35 -3.68 8.18
N LYS A 75 10.32 -2.33 8.17
CA LYS A 75 9.85 -1.54 9.33
C LYS A 75 8.40 -1.83 9.67
N VAL A 76 7.52 -1.87 8.67
CA VAL A 76 6.11 -2.22 8.89
C VAL A 76 5.99 -3.61 9.53
N ASN A 77 6.75 -4.60 9.03
CA ASN A 77 6.74 -5.96 9.56
C ASN A 77 7.21 -6.01 11.03
N GLU A 78 8.26 -5.27 11.40
CA GLU A 78 8.72 -5.16 12.79
C GLU A 78 7.62 -4.64 13.72
N ASP A 79 6.91 -3.58 13.32
CA ASP A 79 5.83 -3.00 14.12
C ASP A 79 4.59 -3.88 14.20
N VAL A 80 4.26 -4.56 13.11
CA VAL A 80 3.18 -5.55 13.08
C VAL A 80 3.47 -6.68 14.06
N LYS A 81 4.70 -7.21 14.08
CA LYS A 81 5.14 -8.22 15.05
C LYS A 81 5.06 -7.70 16.48
N ARG A 82 5.56 -6.48 16.73
CA ARG A 82 5.55 -5.82 18.05
C ARG A 82 4.14 -5.68 18.61
N THR A 83 3.15 -5.41 17.77
CA THR A 83 1.75 -5.19 18.18
C THR A 83 0.89 -6.45 18.19
N GLY A 84 1.44 -7.59 17.75
CA GLY A 84 0.69 -8.85 17.57
C GLY A 84 -0.34 -8.77 16.44
N SER A 85 -0.16 -7.83 15.51
CA SER A 85 -1.00 -7.63 14.33
C SER A 85 -0.55 -8.57 13.21
N ARG A 86 -1.27 -8.53 12.08
CA ARG A 86 -0.94 -9.29 10.87
C ARG A 86 -0.73 -8.37 9.68
N LEU A 87 0.23 -8.72 8.83
CA LEU A 87 0.52 -8.04 7.57
C LEU A 87 0.28 -9.02 6.43
N ILE A 88 -0.50 -8.62 5.43
CA ILE A 88 -0.67 -9.33 4.17
C ILE A 88 -0.19 -8.40 3.06
N VAL A 89 0.68 -8.90 2.19
CA VAL A 89 1.17 -8.16 1.03
C VAL A 89 0.85 -8.96 -0.23
N SER A 90 0.14 -8.34 -1.17
CA SER A 90 -0.07 -8.89 -2.51
C SER A 90 1.05 -8.44 -3.43
N VAL A 91 1.66 -9.39 -4.13
CA VAL A 91 2.81 -9.15 -5.01
C VAL A 91 2.67 -9.95 -6.30
N ASN A 92 2.82 -9.28 -7.44
CA ASN A 92 2.98 -9.89 -8.73
C ASN A 92 4.46 -10.17 -9.01
N HIS A 93 4.81 -11.46 -9.08
CA HIS A 93 6.18 -11.92 -9.30
C HIS A 93 6.79 -11.37 -10.62
N SER A 94 5.97 -11.11 -11.63
CA SER A 94 6.42 -10.61 -12.93
C SER A 94 6.85 -9.15 -12.93
N ALA A 95 6.54 -8.39 -11.88
CA ALA A 95 6.90 -6.98 -11.75
C ALA A 95 8.29 -6.74 -11.14
N PHE A 96 8.96 -7.80 -10.69
CA PHE A 96 10.25 -7.73 -10.00
C PHE A 96 11.31 -8.54 -10.74
N GLU A 97 12.56 -8.09 -10.67
CA GLU A 97 13.68 -8.94 -11.07
C GLU A 97 13.78 -10.16 -10.14
N LEU A 98 14.27 -11.29 -10.66
CA LEU A 98 14.37 -12.55 -9.89
C LEU A 98 15.07 -12.35 -8.54
N LYS A 99 16.16 -11.58 -8.51
CA LYS A 99 16.90 -11.28 -7.28
C LYS A 99 16.08 -10.45 -6.30
N GLN A 100 15.41 -9.40 -6.79
CA GLN A 100 14.56 -8.54 -5.97
C GLN A 100 13.41 -9.34 -5.35
N PHE A 101 12.79 -10.21 -6.15
CA PHE A 101 11.73 -11.08 -5.68
C PHE A 101 12.22 -12.06 -4.60
N SER A 102 13.39 -12.69 -4.79
CA SER A 102 13.99 -13.56 -3.76
C SER A 102 14.31 -12.82 -2.46
N HIS A 103 14.77 -11.57 -2.55
CA HIS A 103 14.97 -10.73 -1.37
C HIS A 103 13.64 -10.46 -0.66
N LEU A 104 12.61 -10.06 -1.40
CA LEU A 104 11.28 -9.80 -0.85
C LEU A 104 10.68 -11.05 -0.17
N GLU A 105 10.74 -12.21 -0.82
CA GLU A 105 10.29 -13.48 -0.23
C GLU A 105 11.05 -13.83 1.04
N THR A 106 12.37 -13.67 1.05
CA THR A 106 13.18 -13.98 2.24
C THR A 106 12.77 -13.11 3.42
N GLU A 107 12.58 -11.81 3.20
CA GLU A 107 12.17 -10.86 4.24
C GLU A 107 10.75 -11.14 4.76
N MET A 108 9.81 -11.47 3.87
CA MET A 108 8.41 -11.68 4.23
C MET A 108 8.14 -13.10 4.76
N SER A 109 8.92 -14.11 4.34
CA SER A 109 8.79 -15.51 4.79
C SER A 109 9.40 -15.76 6.18
N GLN A 110 10.16 -14.82 6.75
CA GLN A 110 10.62 -14.88 8.14
C GLN A 110 9.47 -14.69 9.16
N VAL A 111 8.23 -14.78 8.71
CA VAL A 111 7.01 -14.60 9.50
C VAL A 111 6.08 -15.78 9.23
N VAL A 112 6.18 -16.76 10.12
CA VAL A 112 5.14 -17.78 10.33
C VAL A 112 4.70 -17.68 11.77
#